data_AF-A0A0M3IBQ2-F1
#
_entry.id   AF-A0A0M3IBQ2-F1
#
_cell.length_a   1.000
_cell.length_b   1.000
_cell.length_c   1.000
_cell.angle_alpha   90.00
_cell.angle_beta   90.00
_cell.angle_gamma   90.00
#
_symmetry.space_group_name_H-M   'P 1'
#
loop_
_entity.id
_entity.type
_entity.pdbx_description
1 polymer ?
#
loop_
_entity_poly.entity_id
_entity_poly.type
_entity_poly.pdbx_seq_one_letter_code
_entity_poly.pdbx_strand_id
1 'polypeptide(L)'
;MQQEIWVSEEEKKRGYDNRLRGVSHLVWIREMHGVSQLINSKTPTAKLFWSVILGICMIYAIINTILVTKEYVDNQTATRMTLNQASKLPFPTLVICPKTADAVHLDVLLDDIHKRIDGIDNKKAVELLAFAIAGAGFRNFDIGTYRRIIVLYSYFSISSSRPSKEKYAYRGDIGVE
;
A
#
# COMPACT_ATOMS: atom_id res chain seq x y z
N MET A 1 -20.08 -8.25 81.00
CA MET A 1 -19.39 -7.21 80.21
C MET A 1 -18.94 -7.73 78.83
N GLN A 2 -18.24 -8.87 78.74
CA GLN A 2 -17.82 -9.47 77.44
C GLN A 2 -19.00 -9.73 76.49
N GLN A 3 -20.13 -10.20 77.02
CA GLN A 3 -21.31 -10.61 76.23
C GLN A 3 -21.99 -9.42 75.51
N GLU A 4 -22.04 -8.25 76.13
CA GLU A 4 -22.65 -7.06 75.53
C GLU A 4 -21.79 -6.47 74.40
N ILE A 5 -20.46 -6.59 74.51
CA ILE A 5 -19.53 -6.17 73.46
C ILE A 5 -19.74 -7.03 72.21
N TRP A 6 -19.88 -8.35 72.38
CA TRP A 6 -20.18 -9.29 71.29
C TRP A 6 -21.51 -8.99 70.59
N VAL A 7 -22.58 -8.72 71.35
CA VAL A 7 -23.89 -8.37 70.79
C VAL A 7 -23.81 -7.06 69.97
N SER A 8 -23.08 -6.06 70.47
CA SER A 8 -22.92 -4.78 69.75
C SER A 8 -22.13 -4.89 68.44
N GLU A 9 -21.18 -5.82 68.35
CA GLU A 9 -20.42 -6.07 67.12
C GLU A 9 -21.25 -6.83 66.09
N GLU A 10 -22.06 -7.80 66.52
CA GLU A 10 -22.93 -8.54 65.61
C GLU A 10 -24.01 -7.67 64.98
N GLU A 11 -24.60 -6.75 65.75
CA GLU A 11 -25.58 -5.80 65.21
C GLU A 11 -24.96 -4.86 64.17
N LYS A 12 -23.74 -4.36 64.41
CA LYS A 12 -22.99 -3.58 63.42
C LYS A 12 -22.66 -4.38 62.16
N LYS A 13 -22.27 -5.65 62.30
CA LYS A 13 -22.01 -6.55 61.16
C LYS A 13 -23.30 -6.82 60.37
N ARG A 14 -24.42 -7.07 61.05
CA ARG A 14 -25.73 -7.34 60.44
C ARG A 14 -26.28 -6.12 59.69
N GLY A 15 -26.09 -4.92 60.24
CA GLY A 15 -26.44 -3.66 59.56
C GLY A 15 -25.57 -3.40 58.31
N TYR A 16 -24.29 -3.74 58.36
CA TYR A 16 -23.39 -3.62 57.21
C TYR A 16 -23.76 -4.61 56.09
N ASP A 17 -24.05 -5.86 56.45
CA ASP A 17 -24.45 -6.92 55.52
C ASP A 17 -25.80 -6.62 54.84
N ASN A 18 -26.78 -6.08 55.57
CA ASN A 18 -28.06 -5.67 54.98
C ASN A 18 -27.92 -4.47 54.03
N ARG A 19 -27.00 -3.53 54.32
CA ARG A 19 -26.68 -2.42 53.42
C ARG A 19 -25.98 -2.91 52.15
N LEU A 20 -25.04 -3.84 52.28
CA LEU A 20 -24.35 -4.44 51.15
C LEU A 20 -25.31 -5.24 50.26
N ARG A 21 -26.26 -6.00 50.84
CA ARG A 21 -27.29 -6.73 50.08
C ARG A 21 -28.21 -5.83 49.26
N GLY A 22 -28.54 -4.64 49.77
CA GLY A 22 -29.33 -3.65 49.01
C GLY A 22 -28.56 -3.06 47.81
N VAL A 23 -27.24 -2.98 47.91
CA VAL A 23 -26.37 -2.40 46.86
C VAL A 23 -25.83 -3.47 45.92
N SER A 24 -25.66 -4.72 46.36
CA SER A 24 -25.12 -5.83 45.57
C SER A 24 -26.07 -6.35 44.48
N HIS A 25 -27.36 -6.01 44.55
CA HIS A 25 -28.31 -6.30 43.48
C HIS A 25 -28.04 -5.47 42.20
N LEU A 26 -27.27 -4.39 42.34
CA LEU A 26 -26.84 -3.57 41.22
C LEU A 26 -25.60 -4.18 40.58
N VAL A 27 -25.81 -5.05 39.60
CA VAL A 27 -24.77 -5.75 38.82
C VAL A 27 -23.69 -4.78 38.32
N TRP A 28 -24.07 -3.55 37.94
CA TRP A 28 -23.15 -2.52 37.44
C TRP A 28 -22.07 -2.10 38.45
N ILE A 29 -22.31 -2.22 39.75
CA ILE A 29 -21.31 -1.84 40.79
C ILE A 29 -20.14 -2.84 40.81
N ARG A 30 -20.38 -4.10 40.40
CA ARG A 30 -19.32 -5.09 40.24
C ARG A 30 -18.51 -4.88 38.97
N GLU A 31 -19.08 -4.25 37.95
CA GLU A 31 -18.41 -3.95 36.69
C GLU A 31 -17.46 -2.75 36.83
N MET A 32 -17.79 -1.81 37.71
CA MET A 32 -16.90 -0.68 38.00
C MET A 32 -15.81 -1.05 39.00
N HIS A 33 -14.65 -1.43 38.47
CA HIS A 33 -13.43 -1.66 39.23
C HIS A 33 -13.03 -0.40 40.03
N GLY A 34 -13.35 -0.38 41.32
CA GLY A 34 -13.02 0.71 42.25
C GLY A 34 -14.22 1.25 43.04
N VAL A 35 -15.41 1.30 42.43
CA VAL A 35 -16.66 1.71 43.12
C VAL A 35 -17.04 0.67 44.18
N SER A 36 -16.85 -0.61 43.88
CA SER A 36 -17.02 -1.70 44.84
C SER A 36 -16.10 -1.56 46.06
N GLN A 37 -14.84 -1.14 45.88
CA GLN A 37 -13.87 -0.95 46.97
C GLN A 37 -14.21 0.28 47.83
N LEU A 38 -14.70 1.36 47.20
CA LEU A 38 -15.21 2.53 47.92
C LEU A 38 -16.39 2.15 48.83
N ILE A 39 -17.35 1.40 48.30
CA ILE A 39 -18.57 0.99 49.03
C ILE A 39 -18.25 -0.01 50.15
N ASN A 40 -17.34 -0.96 49.92
CA ASN A 40 -16.97 -2.01 50.87
C ASN A 40 -15.97 -1.53 51.96
N SER A 41 -15.49 -0.29 51.87
CA SER A 41 -14.59 0.26 52.88
C SER A 41 -15.35 0.71 54.14
N LYS A 42 -14.84 0.35 55.32
CA LYS A 42 -15.47 0.64 56.63
C LYS A 42 -14.97 1.93 57.25
N THR A 43 -13.71 2.30 57.01
CA THR A 43 -13.07 3.48 57.59
C THR A 43 -13.27 4.72 56.72
N PRO A 44 -13.50 5.92 57.31
CA PRO A 44 -13.70 7.15 56.55
C PRO A 44 -12.45 7.57 55.77
N THR A 45 -11.26 7.25 56.29
CA THR A 45 -9.98 7.49 55.61
C THR A 45 -9.83 6.66 54.35
N ALA A 46 -10.22 5.38 54.38
CA ALA A 46 -10.22 4.53 53.20
C ALA A 46 -11.25 5.01 52.15
N LYS A 47 -12.42 5.48 52.59
CA LYS A 47 -13.41 6.06 51.68
C LYS A 47 -12.86 7.29 50.95
N LEU A 48 -12.19 8.18 51.67
CA LEU A 48 -11.58 9.36 51.07
C LEU A 48 -10.49 8.98 50.06
N PHE A 49 -9.63 8.02 50.42
CA PHE A 49 -8.58 7.51 49.53
C PHE A 49 -9.15 6.96 48.22
N TRP A 50 -10.14 6.07 48.29
CA TRP A 50 -10.78 5.49 47.11
C TRP A 50 -11.55 6.52 46.29
N SER A 51 -12.16 7.52 46.94
CA SER A 51 -12.85 8.63 46.26
C SER A 51 -11.87 9.48 45.44
N VAL A 52 -10.70 9.81 46.00
CA VAL A 52 -9.66 10.59 45.32
C VAL A 52 -9.13 9.84 44.10
N ILE A 53 -8.82 8.55 44.25
CA ILE A 53 -8.33 7.72 43.13
C ILE A 53 -9.36 7.66 42.00
N LEU A 54 -10.63 7.40 42.34
CA LEU A 54 -11.71 7.36 41.34
C LEU A 54 -11.89 8.72 40.64
N GLY A 55 -11.78 9.82 41.39
CA GLY A 55 -11.82 11.16 40.83
C GLY A 55 -10.70 11.42 39.83
N ILE A 56 -9.46 11.05 40.18
CA ILE A 56 -8.30 11.16 39.29
C ILE A 56 -8.50 10.33 38.02
N CYS A 57 -8.90 9.06 38.16
CA CYS A 57 -9.17 8.19 37.02
C CYS A 57 -10.27 8.76 36.10
N MET A 58 -11.33 9.35 36.67
CA MET A 58 -12.40 9.97 35.90
C MET A 58 -11.89 11.18 35.10
N ILE A 59 -11.07 12.05 35.72
CA ILE A 59 -10.48 13.21 35.05
C ILE A 59 -9.58 12.75 33.89
N TYR A 60 -8.71 11.77 34.12
CA TYR A 60 -7.87 11.21 33.05
C TYR A 60 -8.67 10.56 31.94
N ALA A 61 -9.75 9.85 32.27
CA ALA A 61 -10.64 9.26 31.26
C ALA A 61 -11.25 10.36 30.37
N ILE A 62 -11.79 11.43 30.97
CA ILE A 62 -12.37 12.56 30.23
C ILE A 62 -11.32 13.22 29.32
N ILE A 63 -10.13 13.51 29.83
CA ILE A 63 -9.05 14.13 29.05
C ILE A 63 -8.68 13.23 27.87
N ASN A 64 -8.45 11.93 28.09
CA ASN A 64 -8.12 10.99 27.02
C ASN A 64 -9.24 10.87 25.99
N THR A 65 -10.50 10.81 26.41
CA THR A 65 -11.64 10.78 25.49
C THR A 65 -11.67 12.03 24.61
N ILE A 66 -11.42 13.22 25.17
CA ILE A 66 -11.38 14.48 24.40
C ILE A 66 -10.22 14.45 23.40
N LEU A 67 -9.03 14.02 23.82
CA LEU A 67 -7.84 13.96 22.95
C LEU A 67 -8.06 12.99 21.78
N VAL A 68 -8.49 11.76 22.08
CA VAL A 68 -8.75 10.74 21.06
C VAL A 68 -9.87 11.17 20.12
N THR A 69 -10.94 11.78 20.64
CA THR A 69 -12.03 12.26 19.79
C THR A 69 -11.58 13.39 18.88
N LYS A 70 -10.76 14.32 19.37
CA LYS A 70 -10.17 15.38 18.53
C LYS A 70 -9.29 14.79 17.45
N GLU A 71 -8.38 13.89 17.82
CA GLU A 71 -7.50 13.22 16.85
C GLU A 71 -8.29 12.45 15.80
N TYR A 72 -9.37 11.76 16.19
CA TYR A 72 -10.26 11.07 15.27
C TYR A 72 -10.98 12.02 14.30
N VAL A 73 -11.44 13.18 14.79
CA VAL A 73 -12.13 14.20 13.99
C VAL A 73 -11.16 14.95 13.08
N ASP A 74 -9.92 15.19 13.52
CA ASP A 74 -8.91 15.93 12.75
C ASP A 74 -8.22 15.02 11.72
N ASN A 75 -8.01 13.74 12.05
CA ASN A 75 -7.35 12.74 11.20
C ASN A 75 -8.32 11.63 10.76
N GLN A 76 -9.41 12.02 10.09
CA GLN A 76 -10.52 11.11 9.71
C GLN A 76 -10.15 10.00 8.72
N THR A 77 -8.94 10.01 8.15
CA THR A 77 -8.55 9.10 7.08
C THR A 77 -7.56 8.05 7.59
N ALA A 78 -8.08 6.90 8.02
CA ALA A 78 -7.28 5.70 8.18
C ALA A 78 -7.25 4.91 6.85
N THR A 79 -6.07 4.74 6.25
CA THR A 79 -5.93 3.89 5.05
C THR A 79 -6.03 2.42 5.45
N ARG A 80 -7.15 1.77 5.09
CA ARG A 80 -7.29 0.32 5.26
C ARG A 80 -6.65 -0.39 4.07
N MET A 81 -5.47 -0.97 4.28
CA MET A 81 -4.86 -1.88 3.31
C MET A 81 -5.52 -3.26 3.44
N THR A 82 -6.21 -3.71 2.39
CA THR A 82 -6.73 -5.08 2.30
C THR A 82 -6.15 -5.78 1.08
N LEU A 83 -5.49 -6.91 1.29
CA LEU A 83 -4.92 -7.73 0.22
C LEU A 83 -5.91 -8.85 -0.08
N ASN A 84 -6.72 -8.65 -1.13
CA ASN A 84 -7.69 -9.64 -1.58
C ASN A 84 -7.08 -10.41 -2.77
N GLN A 85 -7.04 -11.74 -2.67
CA GLN A 85 -6.69 -12.59 -3.80
C GLN A 85 -7.92 -12.73 -4.72
N ALA A 86 -7.81 -12.19 -5.94
CA ALA A 86 -8.82 -12.39 -6.96
C ALA A 86 -8.47 -13.63 -7.82
N SER A 87 -9.48 -14.37 -8.26
CA SER A 87 -9.30 -15.56 -9.12
C SER A 87 -8.83 -15.21 -10.53
N LYS A 88 -9.08 -13.97 -10.99
CA LYS A 88 -8.63 -13.42 -12.27
C LYS A 88 -8.34 -11.93 -12.09
N LEU A 89 -7.18 -11.48 -12.56
CA LEU A 89 -6.82 -10.07 -12.66
C LEU A 89 -6.70 -9.71 -14.15
N PRO A 90 -7.20 -8.54 -14.59
CA PRO A 90 -6.92 -8.07 -15.94
C PRO A 90 -5.40 -7.91 -16.10
N PHE A 91 -4.87 -8.38 -17.21
CA PHE A 91 -3.46 -8.20 -17.53
C PHE A 91 -3.19 -6.69 -17.70
N PRO A 92 -2.18 -6.13 -17.02
CA PRO A 92 -1.90 -4.70 -17.12
C PRO A 92 -1.42 -4.36 -18.54
N THR A 93 -1.71 -3.15 -18.99
CA THR A 93 -1.13 -2.64 -20.23
C THR A 93 0.38 -2.53 -20.08
N LEU A 94 1.11 -3.31 -20.87
CA LEU A 94 2.57 -3.19 -20.96
C LEU A 94 2.89 -2.11 -21.99
N VAL A 95 3.50 -1.02 -21.52
CA VAL A 95 4.07 0.02 -22.39
C VAL A 95 5.58 -0.16 -22.41
N ILE A 96 6.11 -0.57 -23.56
CA ILE A 96 7.54 -0.73 -23.78
C ILE A 96 8.04 0.50 -24.52
N CYS A 97 8.84 1.32 -23.85
CA CYS A 97 9.52 2.45 -24.48
C CYS A 97 10.97 2.06 -24.79
N PRO A 98 11.41 2.05 -26.06
CA PRO A 98 12.82 1.86 -26.36
C PRO A 98 13.63 3.03 -25.82
N LYS A 99 14.78 2.73 -25.20
CA LYS A 99 15.69 3.73 -24.60
C LYS A 99 16.23 4.73 -25.63
N THR A 100 16.27 4.34 -26.90
CA THR A 100 16.71 5.16 -28.03
C THR A 100 15.70 5.00 -29.18
N ALA A 101 15.34 6.10 -29.84
CA ALA A 101 14.43 6.08 -31.00
C ALA A 101 14.99 5.31 -32.21
N ASP A 102 16.30 5.02 -32.22
CA ASP A 102 17.05 4.32 -33.27
C ASP A 102 17.22 2.81 -33.04
N ALA A 103 16.58 2.21 -32.04
CA ALA A 103 16.78 0.79 -31.72
C ALA A 103 16.06 -0.21 -32.66
N VAL A 104 15.34 0.27 -33.69
CA VAL A 104 14.63 -0.61 -34.63
C VAL A 104 15.52 -0.88 -35.84
N HIS A 105 16.29 -1.96 -35.77
CA HIS A 105 17.03 -2.52 -36.90
C HIS A 105 16.07 -3.18 -37.91
N LEU A 106 15.55 -2.37 -38.84
CA LEU A 106 14.57 -2.78 -39.86
C LEU A 106 15.08 -3.91 -40.77
N ASP A 107 16.38 -3.94 -41.03
CA ASP A 107 17.08 -4.96 -41.81
C ASP A 107 17.00 -6.34 -41.15
N VAL A 108 17.29 -6.41 -39.85
CA VAL A 108 17.20 -7.65 -39.07
C VAL A 108 15.75 -8.13 -38.99
N LEU A 109 14.79 -7.22 -38.81
CA LEU A 109 13.37 -7.58 -38.80
C LEU A 109 12.88 -8.11 -40.15
N LEU A 110 13.32 -7.49 -41.26
CA LEU A 110 12.94 -7.96 -42.60
C LEU A 110 13.52 -9.34 -42.89
N ASP A 111 14.78 -9.61 -42.51
CA ASP A 111 15.38 -10.94 -42.66
C ASP A 111 14.63 -11.99 -41.83
N ASP A 112 14.21 -11.64 -40.61
CA ASP A 112 13.41 -12.54 -39.76
C ASP A 112 12.00 -12.80 -40.32
N ILE A 113 11.38 -11.80 -40.99
CA ILE A 113 10.09 -11.96 -41.66
C ILE A 113 10.23 -12.91 -42.86
N HIS A 114 11.26 -12.76 -43.69
CA HIS A 114 11.49 -13.65 -44.84
C HIS A 114 11.81 -15.09 -44.41
N LYS A 115 12.52 -15.26 -43.28
CA LYS A 115 12.79 -16.59 -42.71
C LYS A 115 11.56 -17.30 -42.18
N ARG A 116 10.53 -16.55 -41.76
CA ARG A 116 9.31 -17.10 -41.13
C ARG A 116 8.13 -17.18 -42.10
N ILE A 117 8.13 -16.38 -43.16
CA ILE A 117 7.06 -16.31 -44.16
C ILE A 117 7.66 -16.54 -45.54
N ASP A 118 7.63 -17.78 -46.00
CA ASP A 118 8.13 -18.15 -47.32
C ASP A 118 7.37 -17.43 -48.44
N GLY A 119 8.11 -16.89 -49.41
CA GLY A 119 7.55 -16.28 -50.62
C GLY A 119 6.92 -14.90 -50.43
N ILE A 120 7.14 -14.23 -49.29
CA ILE A 120 6.69 -12.86 -49.10
C ILE A 120 7.51 -11.89 -49.97
N ASP A 121 6.81 -11.02 -50.71
CA ASP A 121 7.45 -9.95 -51.47
C ASP A 121 7.93 -8.84 -50.51
N ASN A 122 9.09 -8.25 -50.81
CA ASN A 122 9.72 -7.21 -49.98
C ASN A 122 8.76 -6.06 -49.67
N LYS A 123 7.91 -5.70 -50.64
CA LYS A 123 6.90 -4.64 -50.48
C LYS A 123 5.86 -5.01 -49.42
N LYS A 124 5.40 -6.27 -49.39
CA LYS A 124 4.42 -6.75 -48.42
C LYS A 124 5.02 -6.91 -47.02
N ALA A 125 6.27 -7.36 -46.92
CA ALA A 125 6.99 -7.46 -45.64
C ALA A 125 7.13 -6.08 -44.98
N VAL A 126 7.45 -5.07 -45.78
CA VAL A 126 7.54 -3.67 -45.38
C VAL A 126 6.18 -3.10 -44.93
N GLU A 127 5.10 -3.36 -45.68
CA GLU A 127 3.75 -2.90 -45.31
C GLU A 127 3.26 -3.57 -44.01
N LEU A 128 3.56 -4.85 -43.81
CA LEU A 128 3.26 -5.58 -42.57
C LEU A 128 3.98 -4.97 -41.37
N LEU A 129 5.26 -4.65 -41.53
CA LEU A 129 6.06 -4.03 -40.49
C LEU A 129 5.58 -2.61 -40.15
N ALA A 130 5.25 -1.81 -41.16
CA ALA A 130 4.67 -0.48 -40.96
C ALA A 130 3.31 -0.54 -40.25
N PHE A 131 2.47 -1.52 -40.59
CA PHE A 131 1.20 -1.77 -39.90
C PHE A 131 1.41 -2.13 -38.42
N ALA A 132 2.38 -3.01 -38.13
CA ALA A 132 2.71 -3.39 -36.76
C ALA A 132 3.24 -2.21 -35.92
N ILE A 133 4.10 -1.37 -36.50
CA ILE A 133 4.63 -0.16 -35.84
C ILE A 133 3.52 0.87 -35.62
N ALA A 134 2.68 1.12 -36.64
CA ALA A 134 1.55 2.04 -36.51
C ALA A 134 0.53 1.55 -35.45
N GLY A 135 0.31 0.23 -35.36
CA GLY A 135 -0.52 -0.40 -34.34
C GLY A 135 0.03 -0.30 -32.91
N ALA A 136 1.35 -0.11 -32.76
CA ALA A 136 2.02 0.07 -31.47
C ALA A 136 1.91 1.50 -30.89
N GLY A 137 1.20 2.42 -31.56
CA GLY A 137 0.87 3.74 -31.02
C GLY A 137 1.82 4.87 -31.39
N PHE A 138 2.66 4.71 -32.43
CA PHE A 138 3.44 5.82 -33.00
C PHE A 138 2.52 6.79 -33.77
N ARG A 139 1.83 7.68 -33.04
CA ARG A 139 1.08 8.79 -33.63
C ARG A 139 2.08 9.79 -34.25
N ASN A 140 1.94 10.06 -35.55
CA ASN A 140 2.84 10.87 -36.42
C ASN A 140 3.93 10.08 -37.18
N PHE A 141 3.69 8.82 -37.55
CA PHE A 141 4.52 8.17 -38.56
C PHE A 141 4.17 8.71 -39.96
N ASP A 142 4.99 9.62 -40.49
CA ASP A 142 4.82 10.15 -41.84
C ASP A 142 5.33 9.14 -42.89
N ILE A 143 4.42 8.67 -43.74
CA ILE A 143 4.70 7.78 -44.87
C ILE A 143 5.72 8.42 -45.85
N GLY A 144 5.76 9.76 -45.94
CA GLY A 144 6.73 10.49 -46.75
C GLY A 144 8.17 10.33 -46.26
N THR A 145 8.37 10.28 -44.94
CA THR A 145 9.66 10.05 -44.28
C THR A 145 10.14 8.60 -44.51
N TYR A 146 9.22 7.63 -44.51
CA TYR A 146 9.52 6.23 -44.83
C TYR A 146 10.01 6.02 -46.27
N ARG A 147 9.41 6.73 -47.25
CA ARG A 147 9.84 6.69 -48.65
C ARG A 147 11.25 7.27 -48.83
N ARG A 148 11.64 8.28 -48.04
CA ARG A 148 12.99 8.86 -48.09
C ARG A 148 14.05 7.94 -47.49
N ILE A 149 13.74 7.21 -46.41
CA ILE A 149 14.67 6.25 -45.79
C ILE A 149 14.97 5.08 -46.76
N ILE A 150 13.96 4.54 -47.44
CA ILE A 150 14.14 3.48 -48.44
C ILE A 150 14.91 3.97 -49.68
N VAL A 151 14.62 5.16 -50.18
CA VAL A 151 15.32 5.71 -51.36
C VAL A 151 16.78 6.06 -51.03
N LEU A 152 17.08 6.54 -49.83
CA LEU A 152 18.46 6.79 -49.38
C LEU A 152 19.23 5.48 -49.17
N TYR A 153 18.61 4.43 -48.64
CA TYR A 153 19.26 3.11 -48.51
C TYR A 153 19.57 2.47 -49.88
N SER A 154 18.65 2.58 -50.85
CA SER A 154 18.88 2.11 -52.22
C SER A 154 19.95 2.90 -52.97
N TYR A 155 20.05 4.23 -52.77
CA TYR A 155 21.12 5.05 -53.35
C TYR A 155 22.47 4.85 -52.64
N PHE A 156 22.49 4.64 -51.33
CA PHE A 156 23.71 4.42 -50.55
C PHE A 156 24.31 3.03 -50.79
N SER A 157 23.48 1.98 -50.93
CA SER A 157 23.96 0.64 -51.30
C SER A 157 24.53 0.57 -52.73
N ILE A 158 24.01 1.37 -53.67
CA ILE A 158 24.57 1.46 -55.03
C ILE A 158 25.91 2.24 -55.03
N SER A 159 26.07 3.22 -54.14
CA SER A 159 27.31 4.02 -53.99
C SER A 159 28.43 3.27 -53.22
N SER A 160 28.06 2.37 -52.29
CA SER A 160 29.01 1.62 -51.44
C SER A 160 29.71 0.45 -52.14
N SER A 161 29.43 0.18 -53.42
CA SER A 161 30.10 -0.88 -54.21
C SER A 161 31.47 -0.47 -54.78
N ARG A 162 32.05 0.68 -54.39
CA ARG A 162 33.44 1.02 -54.72
C ARG A 162 34.38 0.65 -53.57
N PRO A 163 35.50 -0.06 -53.83
CA PRO A 163 36.42 -0.46 -52.78
C PRO A 163 37.38 0.69 -52.47
N SER A 164 37.41 1.16 -51.23
CA SER A 164 38.64 1.78 -50.71
C SER A 164 38.80 1.47 -49.23
N LYS A 165 39.85 0.70 -48.99
CA LYS A 165 40.45 0.36 -47.71
C LYS A 165 40.50 1.58 -46.79
N GLU A 166 39.90 1.51 -45.60
CA GLU A 166 40.45 2.22 -44.45
C GLU A 166 40.10 1.52 -43.14
N LYS A 167 41.14 1.22 -42.38
CA LYS A 167 41.11 0.54 -41.09
C LYS A 167 40.61 1.52 -40.03
N TYR A 168 39.67 1.10 -39.19
CA TYR A 168 39.56 1.64 -37.83
C TYR A 168 39.61 0.50 -36.83
N ALA A 169 40.67 0.52 -36.04
CA ALA A 169 40.94 -0.39 -34.96
C ALA A 169 40.03 -0.09 -33.77
N TYR A 170 39.27 -1.09 -33.31
CA TYR A 170 38.60 -1.04 -32.01
C TYR A 170 39.63 -1.40 -30.93
N ARG A 171 40.04 -0.39 -30.15
CA ARG A 171 40.67 -0.57 -28.84
C ARG A 171 39.59 -0.34 -27.80
N GLY A 172 39.01 -1.42 -27.30
CA GLY A 172 38.07 -1.40 -26.17
C GLY A 172 38.75 -2.02 -24.96
N ASP A 173 39.31 -1.16 -24.10
CA ASP A 173 39.73 -1.56 -22.76
C ASP A 173 38.48 -1.87 -21.92
N ILE A 174 38.48 -3.05 -21.32
CA ILE A 174 37.42 -3.60 -20.48
C ILE A 174 37.78 -3.22 -19.05
N GLY A 175 37.10 -2.21 -18.50
CA GLY A 175 37.18 -1.85 -17.09
C GLY A 175 35.97 -2.41 -16.35
N VAL A 176 36.19 -3.50 -15.62
CA VAL A 176 35.28 -4.03 -14.61
C VAL A 176 35.62 -3.34 -13.29
N GLU A 177 34.65 -2.66 -12.71
CA GLU A 177 34.39 -2.58 -11.26
C GLU A 177 32.94 -2.15 -11.01
#